data_AF-A0A7K4CBR6-F1
#
_entry.id   AF-A0A7K4CBR6-F1
#
_cell.length_a   1.000
_cell.length_b   1.000
_cell.length_c   1.000
_cell.angle_alpha   90.00
_cell.angle_beta   90.00
_cell.angle_gamma   90.00
#
_symmetry.space_group_name_H-M   'P 1'
#
loop_
_entity.id
_entity.type
_entity.pdbx_description
1 polymer ?
#
loop_
_entity_poly.entity_id
_entity_poly.type
_entity_poly.pdbx_seq_one_letter_code
_entity_poly.pdbx_strand_id
1 'polypeptide(L)'
;MQSNVPLTPFIIITVIAIAVISAGCTAPVPEPQVSPSMTPLPSQACDCPQLVFSDPEFAFELQRTLAAAYSGEADIGECLATASRIREGDFESWYTEWKKTADHFRHAGDASLAAGHNVSAREAYYRAATYYRTAEFFLHGNPSDPRIVDTWLDSRNAFRDALALDTVPYEIVAIPYGNTTLPGYFYKVDNSGIPRRLLIVQTGFDGCQEELHPYAMEGIRRGYNVLTFEGPGQGEVIRVQHIPFRADWENVIIPVVDYAAGRPDVRRDSITLWGISLGGYLAPRGAAYEPRIRALVADAGTYDIGQNLLEGMKRSGGPAANMTERELQEWLKSDPASFNSAIREMMAADTGTRWMNEQ
;
A
#
# COMPACT_ATOMS: atom_id res chain seq x y z
N MET A 1 6.93 55.09 59.96
CA MET A 1 5.72 54.34 59.59
C MET A 1 5.31 54.82 58.19
N GLN A 2 5.99 54.34 57.15
CA GLN A 2 5.58 53.21 56.30
C GLN A 2 4.17 53.36 55.71
N SER A 3 4.12 53.84 54.47
CA SER A 3 3.14 53.43 53.45
C SER A 3 3.74 53.66 52.06
N ASN A 4 4.65 52.76 51.67
CA ASN A 4 5.13 52.62 50.30
C ASN A 4 4.06 51.91 49.48
N VAL A 5 3.41 52.62 48.58
CA VAL A 5 2.69 52.05 47.43
C VAL A 5 3.62 52.18 46.23
N PRO A 6 4.19 51.09 45.68
CA PRO A 6 4.91 51.18 44.43
C PRO A 6 3.92 51.21 43.26
N LEU A 7 3.93 52.32 42.53
CA LEU A 7 3.33 52.48 41.21
C LEU A 7 3.97 51.47 40.25
N THR A 8 3.16 50.58 39.70
CA THR A 8 3.50 49.68 38.59
C THR A 8 3.77 50.51 37.33
N PRO A 9 4.96 50.48 36.71
CA PRO A 9 5.15 51.11 35.42
C PRO A 9 4.55 50.21 34.32
N PHE A 10 3.54 50.72 33.62
CA PHE A 10 3.08 50.14 32.36
C PHE A 10 4.20 50.28 31.32
N ILE A 11 4.76 49.15 30.88
CA ILE A 11 5.66 49.10 29.73
C ILE A 11 4.79 49.10 28.48
N ILE A 12 4.70 50.27 27.82
CA ILE A 12 4.19 50.37 26.45
C ILE A 12 5.33 49.94 25.52
N ILE A 13 5.23 48.74 24.95
CA ILE A 13 6.11 48.30 23.87
C ILE A 13 5.64 48.98 22.59
N THR A 14 6.26 50.12 22.27
CA THR A 14 6.14 50.74 20.94
C THR A 14 6.92 49.89 19.94
N VAL A 15 6.21 49.12 19.11
CA VAL A 15 6.81 48.44 17.97
C VAL A 15 7.18 49.49 16.93
N ILE A 16 8.45 49.91 16.92
CA ILE A 16 9.01 50.71 15.83
C ILE A 16 9.24 49.76 14.65
N ALA A 17 8.36 49.82 13.66
CA ALA A 17 8.59 49.22 12.36
C ALA A 17 9.73 50.00 11.66
N ILE A 18 10.95 49.47 11.73
CA ILE A 18 12.06 49.98 10.93
C ILE A 18 11.85 49.50 9.50
N ALA A 19 11.31 50.38 8.65
CA ALA A 19 11.33 50.21 7.21
C ALA A 19 12.75 50.44 6.71
N VAL A 20 13.47 49.36 6.40
CA VAL A 20 14.74 49.46 5.66
C VAL A 20 14.39 49.75 4.21
N ILE A 21 14.57 51.01 3.80
CA ILE A 21 14.53 51.42 2.39
C ILE A 21 15.84 50.93 1.77
N SER A 22 15.79 49.76 1.13
CA SER A 22 16.85 49.34 0.21
C SER A 22 16.64 50.08 -1.11
N ALA A 23 17.62 50.92 -1.47
CA ALA A 23 17.67 51.59 -2.76
C ALA A 23 17.81 50.54 -3.87
N GLY A 24 16.81 50.49 -4.74
CA GLY A 24 16.70 49.52 -5.82
C GLY A 24 17.78 49.70 -6.88
N CYS A 25 18.54 48.64 -7.11
CA CYS A 25 19.01 48.30 -8.45
C CYS A 25 17.93 47.41 -9.07
N THR A 26 17.06 47.99 -9.91
CA THR A 26 16.06 47.24 -10.67
C THR A 26 16.76 46.52 -11.83
N ALA A 27 17.31 45.35 -11.56
CA ALA A 27 17.44 44.32 -12.57
C ALA A 27 16.11 43.53 -12.59
N PRO A 28 15.48 43.30 -13.75
CA PRO A 28 14.27 42.48 -13.80
C PRO A 28 14.63 41.06 -13.34
N VAL A 29 14.05 40.65 -12.21
CA VAL A 29 14.01 39.24 -11.82
C VAL A 29 13.13 38.56 -12.88
N PRO A 30 13.62 37.56 -13.62
CA PRO A 30 12.75 36.78 -14.48
C PRO A 30 11.68 36.16 -13.61
N GLU A 31 10.41 36.37 -13.96
CA GLU A 31 9.32 35.59 -13.37
C GLU A 31 9.72 34.11 -13.40
N PRO A 32 9.45 33.33 -12.33
CA PRO A 32 9.58 31.89 -12.43
C PRO A 32 8.75 31.47 -13.64
N GLN A 33 9.40 30.91 -14.65
CA GLN A 33 8.71 30.39 -15.82
C GLN A 33 7.68 29.40 -15.28
N VAL A 34 6.42 29.80 -15.30
CA VAL A 34 5.30 28.90 -15.12
C VAL A 34 5.51 27.87 -16.21
N SER A 35 5.92 26.67 -15.81
CA SER A 35 6.01 25.55 -16.73
C SER A 35 4.68 25.53 -17.47
N PRO A 36 4.69 25.46 -18.82
CA PRO A 36 3.44 25.54 -19.58
C PRO A 36 2.46 24.57 -18.94
N SER A 37 1.28 25.07 -18.57
CA SER A 37 0.23 24.21 -18.06
C SER A 37 0.04 23.13 -19.11
N MET A 38 0.47 21.91 -18.78
CA MET A 38 0.18 20.78 -19.63
C MET A 38 -1.34 20.72 -19.65
N THR A 39 -1.91 21.06 -20.81
CA THR A 39 -3.30 20.76 -21.07
C THR A 39 -3.42 19.28 -20.77
N PRO A 40 -4.29 18.84 -19.83
CA PRO A 40 -4.49 17.43 -19.61
C PRO A 40 -4.80 16.85 -20.98
N LEU A 41 -3.97 15.91 -21.44
CA LEU A 41 -4.38 15.08 -22.56
C LEU A 41 -5.77 14.56 -22.17
N PRO A 42 -6.78 14.64 -23.06
CA PRO A 42 -8.05 14.03 -22.77
C PRO A 42 -7.75 12.61 -22.33
N SER A 43 -8.14 12.27 -21.09
CA SER A 43 -8.04 10.90 -20.61
C SER A 43 -9.08 10.11 -21.39
N GLN A 44 -8.74 9.75 -22.63
CA GLN A 44 -9.18 8.45 -23.11
C GLN A 44 -8.68 7.50 -22.04
N ALA A 45 -9.62 6.80 -21.39
CA ALA A 45 -9.26 5.58 -20.68
C ALA A 45 -8.28 4.86 -21.60
N CYS A 46 -7.07 4.63 -21.12
CA CYS A 46 -6.11 3.88 -21.88
C CYS A 46 -6.72 2.49 -21.94
N ASP A 47 -7.46 2.21 -23.02
CA ASP A 47 -7.97 0.89 -23.36
C ASP A 47 -6.72 0.05 -23.66
N CYS A 48 -6.04 -0.35 -22.59
CA CYS A 48 -4.95 -1.31 -22.64
C CYS A 48 -5.57 -2.56 -23.30
N PRO A 49 -4.98 -3.09 -24.39
CA PRO A 49 -5.62 -4.16 -25.14
C PRO A 49 -5.94 -5.34 -24.20
N GLN A 50 -7.17 -5.84 -24.28
CA GLN A 50 -7.61 -7.02 -23.52
C GLN A 50 -6.65 -8.17 -23.82
N LEU A 51 -5.86 -8.57 -22.81
CA LEU A 51 -4.83 -9.58 -22.97
C LEU A 51 -5.45 -10.99 -23.01
N VAL A 52 -6.32 -11.27 -22.03
CA VAL A 52 -7.02 -12.55 -21.86
C VAL A 52 -8.46 -12.35 -21.41
N PHE A 53 -8.70 -11.43 -20.46
CA PHE A 53 -10.02 -11.18 -19.88
C PHE A 53 -10.65 -9.89 -20.40
N SER A 54 -11.98 -9.88 -20.46
CA SER A 54 -12.77 -8.69 -20.76
C SER A 54 -13.29 -7.96 -19.51
N ASP A 55 -13.46 -8.69 -18.40
CA ASP A 55 -13.77 -8.17 -17.09
C ASP A 55 -12.59 -7.34 -16.56
N PRO A 56 -12.84 -6.08 -16.15
CA PRO A 56 -11.77 -5.16 -15.75
C PRO A 56 -10.94 -5.66 -14.57
N GLU A 57 -11.55 -6.30 -13.57
CA GLU A 57 -10.86 -6.74 -12.37
C GLU A 57 -10.01 -7.99 -12.65
N PHE A 58 -10.54 -8.94 -13.42
CA PHE A 58 -9.75 -10.09 -13.87
C PHE A 58 -8.56 -9.65 -14.74
N ALA A 59 -8.78 -8.70 -15.64
CA ALA A 59 -7.72 -8.13 -16.48
C ALA A 59 -6.67 -7.39 -15.63
N PHE A 60 -7.10 -6.58 -14.67
CA PHE A 60 -6.22 -5.84 -13.78
C PHE A 60 -5.38 -6.78 -12.90
N GLU A 61 -5.98 -7.77 -12.28
CA GLU A 61 -5.27 -8.72 -11.41
C GLU A 61 -4.31 -9.63 -12.20
N LEU A 62 -4.65 -9.97 -13.45
CA LEU A 62 -3.70 -10.62 -14.35
C LEU A 62 -2.51 -9.69 -14.65
N GLN A 63 -2.77 -8.41 -14.97
CA GLN A 63 -1.73 -7.43 -15.23
C GLN A 63 -0.83 -7.21 -14.01
N ARG A 64 -1.41 -7.10 -12.82
CA ARG A 64 -0.70 -6.97 -11.54
C ARG A 64 0.21 -8.17 -11.29
N THR A 65 -0.27 -9.37 -11.57
CA THR A 65 0.53 -10.60 -11.47
C THR A 65 1.65 -10.63 -12.51
N LEU A 66 1.37 -10.23 -13.75
CA LEU A 66 2.37 -10.12 -14.82
C LEU A 66 3.48 -9.10 -14.49
N ALA A 67 3.15 -8.02 -13.78
CA ALA A 67 4.13 -7.01 -13.40
C ALA A 67 5.26 -7.58 -12.51
N ALA A 68 4.97 -8.63 -11.73
CA ALA A 68 5.95 -9.34 -10.93
C ALA A 68 7.00 -10.11 -11.76
N ALA A 69 6.79 -10.26 -13.08
CA ALA A 69 7.80 -10.83 -13.96
C ALA A 69 9.08 -9.98 -14.04
N TYR A 70 8.98 -8.66 -13.83
CA TYR A 70 10.15 -7.79 -13.78
C TYR A 70 11.13 -8.17 -12.66
N SER A 71 10.62 -8.61 -11.50
CA SER A 71 11.43 -9.07 -10.37
C SER A 71 11.71 -10.57 -10.38
N GLY A 72 11.22 -11.31 -11.38
CA GLY A 72 11.34 -12.76 -11.46
C GLY A 72 10.41 -13.50 -10.49
N GLU A 73 9.43 -12.80 -9.90
CA GLU A 73 8.45 -13.36 -8.98
C GLU A 73 7.18 -13.85 -9.69
N ALA A 74 7.15 -13.73 -11.03
CA ALA A 74 6.22 -14.38 -11.94
C ALA A 74 6.92 -14.60 -13.30
N ASP A 75 6.24 -15.28 -14.23
CA ASP A 75 6.65 -15.39 -15.62
C ASP A 75 5.45 -15.10 -16.54
N ILE A 76 5.70 -14.40 -17.65
CA ILE A 76 4.64 -14.00 -18.58
C ILE A 76 3.95 -15.23 -19.19
N GLY A 77 4.71 -16.25 -19.58
CA GLY A 77 4.16 -17.48 -20.16
C GLY A 77 3.35 -18.28 -19.15
N GLU A 78 3.82 -18.41 -17.91
CA GLU A 78 3.11 -19.08 -16.81
C GLU A 78 1.77 -18.37 -16.50
N CYS A 79 1.78 -17.05 -16.41
CA CYS A 79 0.59 -16.24 -16.19
C CYS A 79 -0.42 -16.38 -17.32
N LEU A 80 0.00 -16.22 -18.57
CA LEU A 80 -0.88 -16.34 -19.74
C LEU A 80 -1.44 -17.75 -19.90
N ALA A 81 -0.61 -18.78 -19.68
CA ALA A 81 -1.05 -20.16 -19.72
C ALA A 81 -2.11 -20.43 -18.65
N THR A 82 -1.93 -19.90 -17.43
CA THR A 82 -2.89 -20.03 -16.32
C THR A 82 -4.19 -19.29 -16.64
N ALA A 83 -4.10 -18.03 -17.05
CA ALA A 83 -5.24 -17.21 -17.43
C ALA A 83 -6.07 -17.84 -18.56
N SER A 84 -5.43 -18.47 -19.55
CA SER A 84 -6.15 -19.11 -20.68
C SER A 84 -7.08 -20.26 -20.27
N ARG A 85 -6.95 -20.80 -19.05
CA ARG A 85 -7.78 -21.88 -18.50
C ARG A 85 -8.89 -21.37 -17.58
N ILE A 86 -8.86 -20.09 -17.22
CA ILE A 86 -9.85 -19.44 -16.36
C ILE A 86 -11.05 -19.02 -17.21
N ARG A 87 -12.25 -19.26 -16.68
CA ARG A 87 -13.49 -18.78 -17.32
C ARG A 87 -13.74 -17.34 -16.90
N GLU A 88 -14.02 -16.49 -17.87
CA GLU A 88 -14.39 -15.08 -17.68
C GLU A 88 -15.47 -14.93 -16.59
N GLY A 89 -15.23 -14.09 -15.59
CA GLY A 89 -16.17 -13.81 -14.49
C GLY A 89 -16.39 -14.94 -13.49
N ASP A 90 -15.69 -16.08 -13.60
CA ASP A 90 -15.84 -17.23 -12.71
C ASP A 90 -14.71 -17.28 -11.67
N PHE A 91 -15.03 -16.80 -10.46
CA PHE A 91 -14.09 -16.65 -9.35
C PHE A 91 -13.55 -18.00 -8.85
N GLU A 92 -14.32 -19.07 -8.98
CA GLU A 92 -13.88 -20.41 -8.60
C GLU A 92 -12.86 -20.96 -9.59
N SER A 93 -13.04 -20.68 -10.89
CA SER A 93 -12.05 -21.05 -11.90
C SER A 93 -10.75 -20.26 -11.74
N TRP A 94 -10.85 -18.97 -11.35
CA TRP A 94 -9.69 -18.15 -11.01
C TRP A 94 -8.89 -18.76 -9.87
N TYR A 95 -9.54 -19.00 -8.72
CA TYR A 95 -8.91 -19.60 -7.55
C TYR A 95 -8.25 -20.94 -7.90
N THR A 96 -9.01 -21.83 -8.55
CA THR A 96 -8.57 -23.20 -8.81
C THR A 96 -7.35 -23.24 -9.73
N GLU A 97 -7.35 -22.47 -10.83
CA GLU A 97 -6.26 -22.50 -11.80
C GLU A 97 -5.00 -21.81 -11.28
N TRP A 98 -5.14 -20.68 -10.57
CA TRP A 98 -3.98 -20.02 -9.95
C TRP A 98 -3.39 -20.85 -8.81
N LYS A 99 -4.23 -21.44 -7.95
CA LYS A 99 -3.75 -22.32 -6.88
C LYS A 99 -3.01 -23.52 -7.45
N LYS A 100 -3.52 -24.14 -8.53
CA LYS A 100 -2.83 -25.24 -9.20
C LYS A 100 -1.45 -24.83 -9.74
N THR A 101 -1.33 -23.64 -10.32
CA THR A 101 -0.04 -23.11 -10.77
C THR A 101 0.89 -22.84 -9.59
N ALA A 102 0.38 -22.27 -8.49
CA ALA A 102 1.15 -22.06 -7.27
C ALA A 102 1.66 -23.37 -6.66
N ASP A 103 0.80 -24.39 -6.53
CA ASP A 103 1.15 -25.73 -6.05
C ASP A 103 2.23 -26.37 -6.93
N HIS A 104 2.19 -26.17 -8.26
CA HIS A 104 3.22 -26.67 -9.16
C HIS A 104 4.60 -26.07 -8.84
N PHE A 105 4.68 -24.75 -8.65
CA PHE A 105 5.92 -24.07 -8.32
C PHE A 105 6.40 -24.35 -6.89
N ARG A 106 5.47 -24.53 -5.95
CA ARG A 106 5.81 -25.00 -4.60
C ARG A 106 6.55 -26.35 -4.66
N HIS A 107 5.97 -27.32 -5.36
CA HIS A 107 6.59 -28.64 -5.53
C HIS A 107 7.92 -28.58 -6.29
N ALA A 108 8.03 -27.73 -7.32
CA ALA A 108 9.29 -27.54 -8.05
C ALA A 108 10.38 -26.93 -7.15
N GLY A 109 10.01 -26.01 -6.26
CA GLY A 109 10.88 -25.43 -5.23
C GLY A 109 11.37 -26.50 -4.25
N ASP A 110 10.46 -27.29 -3.70
CA ASP A 110 10.77 -28.36 -2.75
C ASP A 110 11.71 -29.43 -3.37
N ALA A 111 11.43 -29.84 -4.61
CA ALA A 111 12.28 -30.78 -5.35
C ALA A 111 13.68 -30.20 -5.63
N SER A 112 13.76 -28.92 -6.00
CA SER A 112 15.04 -28.24 -6.25
C SER A 112 15.86 -28.10 -4.96
N LEU A 113 15.20 -27.76 -3.84
CA LEU A 113 15.85 -27.65 -2.54
C LEU A 113 16.40 -29.01 -2.08
N ALA A 114 15.61 -30.08 -2.23
CA ALA A 114 16.04 -31.44 -1.91
C ALA A 114 17.25 -31.90 -2.73
N ALA A 115 17.40 -31.39 -3.97
CA ALA A 115 18.54 -31.65 -4.83
C ALA A 115 19.76 -30.72 -4.55
N GLY A 116 19.64 -29.77 -3.63
CA GLY A 116 20.69 -28.78 -3.32
C GLY A 116 20.78 -27.61 -4.32
N HIS A 117 19.76 -27.42 -5.17
CA HIS A 117 19.70 -26.35 -6.17
C HIS A 117 19.02 -25.10 -5.58
N ASN A 118 19.69 -24.42 -4.64
CA ASN A 118 19.11 -23.33 -3.86
C ASN A 118 18.58 -22.16 -4.72
N VAL A 119 19.27 -21.80 -5.81
CA VAL A 119 18.82 -20.71 -6.70
C VAL A 119 17.49 -21.05 -7.35
N SER A 120 17.37 -22.25 -7.92
CA SER A 120 16.13 -22.72 -8.55
C SER A 120 15.00 -22.87 -7.52
N ALA A 121 15.32 -23.34 -6.31
CA ALA A 121 14.35 -23.43 -5.23
C ALA A 121 13.79 -22.06 -4.84
N ARG A 122 14.66 -21.08 -4.59
CA ARG A 122 14.28 -19.70 -4.28
C ARG A 122 13.37 -19.09 -5.34
N GLU A 123 13.76 -19.19 -6.61
CA GLU A 123 13.00 -18.62 -7.72
C GLU A 123 11.62 -19.27 -7.89
N ALA A 124 11.52 -20.59 -7.65
CA ALA A 124 10.25 -21.29 -7.67
C ALA A 124 9.36 -20.89 -6.47
N TYR A 125 9.95 -20.70 -5.29
CA TYR A 125 9.20 -20.26 -4.11
C TYR A 125 8.65 -18.83 -4.22
N TYR A 126 9.42 -17.90 -4.81
CA TYR A 126 8.89 -16.56 -5.10
C TYR A 126 7.70 -16.60 -6.08
N ARG A 127 7.79 -17.41 -7.15
CA ARG A 127 6.65 -17.64 -8.07
C ARG A 127 5.45 -18.24 -7.34
N ALA A 128 5.66 -19.27 -6.51
CA ALA A 128 4.59 -19.89 -5.74
C ALA A 128 3.89 -18.88 -4.82
N ALA A 129 4.65 -18.04 -4.11
CA ALA A 129 4.09 -16.99 -3.25
C ALA A 129 3.17 -16.04 -4.03
N THR A 130 3.67 -15.50 -5.15
CA THR A 130 2.89 -14.62 -6.03
C THR A 130 1.61 -15.29 -6.51
N TYR A 131 1.69 -16.53 -6.98
CA TYR A 131 0.53 -17.24 -7.54
C TYR A 131 -0.49 -17.67 -6.48
N TYR A 132 -0.07 -17.98 -5.25
CA TYR A 132 -1.00 -18.18 -4.14
C TYR A 132 -1.72 -16.88 -3.77
N ARG A 133 -1.00 -15.76 -3.68
CA ARG A 133 -1.60 -14.44 -3.46
C ARG A 133 -2.64 -14.11 -4.54
N THR A 134 -2.29 -14.35 -5.80
CA THR A 134 -3.22 -14.14 -6.93
C THR A 134 -4.43 -15.06 -6.82
N ALA A 135 -4.28 -16.33 -6.44
CA ALA A 135 -5.39 -17.27 -6.33
C ALA A 135 -6.45 -16.82 -5.32
N GLU A 136 -6.03 -16.28 -4.17
CA GLU A 136 -6.91 -15.90 -3.06
C GLU A 136 -7.78 -14.66 -3.34
N PHE A 137 -7.35 -13.78 -4.25
CA PHE A 137 -7.86 -12.41 -4.39
C PHE A 137 -9.40 -12.26 -4.46
N PHE A 138 -10.11 -13.17 -5.13
CA PHE A 138 -11.57 -13.07 -5.32
C PHE A 138 -12.40 -13.86 -4.29
N LEU A 139 -11.79 -14.39 -3.23
CA LEU A 139 -12.49 -15.21 -2.23
C LEU A 139 -13.27 -14.38 -1.18
N HIS A 140 -12.98 -13.09 -1.05
CA HIS A 140 -13.41 -12.26 0.09
C HIS A 140 -14.92 -11.97 0.16
N GLY A 141 -15.71 -12.31 -0.86
CA GLY A 141 -17.18 -12.22 -0.80
C GLY A 141 -17.85 -13.14 0.20
N ASN A 142 -17.09 -14.10 0.74
CA ASN A 142 -17.45 -14.80 1.96
C ASN A 142 -16.28 -14.69 2.96
N PRO A 143 -16.30 -13.74 3.91
CA PRO A 143 -15.23 -13.57 4.89
C PRO A 143 -14.97 -14.79 5.80
N SER A 144 -15.89 -15.76 5.80
CA SER A 144 -15.74 -17.03 6.53
C SER A 144 -15.19 -18.16 5.67
N ASP A 145 -14.83 -17.90 4.41
CA ASP A 145 -14.22 -18.90 3.54
C ASP A 145 -12.82 -19.25 4.07
N PRO A 146 -12.57 -20.50 4.53
CA PRO A 146 -11.28 -20.87 5.11
C PRO A 146 -10.13 -20.75 4.09
N ARG A 147 -10.43 -20.83 2.78
CA ARG A 147 -9.44 -20.73 1.71
C ARG A 147 -8.71 -19.38 1.71
N ILE A 148 -9.32 -18.32 2.26
CA ILE A 148 -8.70 -16.99 2.42
C ILE A 148 -7.43 -17.13 3.27
N VAL A 149 -7.57 -17.64 4.50
CA VAL A 149 -6.46 -17.75 5.45
C VAL A 149 -5.50 -18.86 5.01
N ASP A 150 -6.01 -20.00 4.55
CA ASP A 150 -5.16 -21.14 4.14
C ASP A 150 -4.26 -20.76 2.96
N THR A 151 -4.81 -20.14 1.92
CA THR A 151 -4.05 -19.76 0.72
C THR A 151 -3.11 -18.59 0.98
N TRP A 152 -3.51 -17.63 1.82
CA TRP A 152 -2.61 -16.58 2.29
C TRP A 152 -1.44 -17.14 3.11
N LEU A 153 -1.68 -18.14 3.97
CA LEU A 153 -0.61 -18.82 4.71
C LEU A 153 0.36 -19.53 3.76
N ASP A 154 -0.15 -20.22 2.74
CA ASP A 154 0.69 -20.86 1.72
C ASP A 154 1.56 -19.85 0.97
N SER A 155 0.97 -18.70 0.58
CA SER A 155 1.69 -17.58 -0.02
C SER A 155 2.84 -17.08 0.87
N ARG A 156 2.53 -16.72 2.12
CA ARG A 156 3.50 -16.20 3.09
C ARG A 156 4.61 -17.22 3.38
N ASN A 157 4.27 -18.49 3.52
CA ASN A 157 5.25 -19.53 3.80
C ASN A 157 6.18 -19.75 2.61
N ALA A 158 5.64 -19.82 1.38
CA ALA A 158 6.47 -19.88 0.17
C ALA A 158 7.40 -18.66 0.07
N PHE A 159 6.90 -17.46 0.35
CA PHE A 159 7.74 -16.26 0.35
C PHE A 159 8.87 -16.33 1.39
N ARG A 160 8.59 -16.79 2.60
CA ARG A 160 9.61 -16.95 3.66
C ARG A 160 10.63 -18.04 3.34
N ASP A 161 10.20 -19.12 2.69
CA ASP A 161 11.09 -20.17 2.18
C ASP A 161 12.01 -19.61 1.07
N ALA A 162 11.50 -18.71 0.23
CA ALA A 162 12.32 -17.99 -0.76
C ALA A 162 13.34 -17.06 -0.06
N LEU A 163 12.90 -16.24 0.89
CA LEU A 163 13.77 -15.33 1.64
C LEU A 163 14.91 -16.08 2.35
N ALA A 164 14.64 -17.25 2.93
CA ALA A 164 15.64 -18.06 3.60
C ALA A 164 16.78 -18.53 2.68
N LEU A 165 16.54 -18.53 1.37
CA LEU A 165 17.52 -18.85 0.32
C LEU A 165 18.06 -17.60 -0.39
N ASP A 166 17.59 -16.41 -0.02
CA ASP A 166 18.04 -15.15 -0.62
C ASP A 166 19.41 -14.73 -0.09
N THR A 167 20.10 -13.95 -0.90
CA THR A 167 21.38 -13.31 -0.60
C THR A 167 21.22 -11.99 0.13
N VAL A 168 20.06 -11.32 0.02
CA VAL A 168 19.79 -10.06 0.72
C VAL A 168 19.46 -10.38 2.19
N PRO A 169 20.23 -9.86 3.17
CA PRO A 169 19.92 -10.10 4.56
C PRO A 169 18.58 -9.47 4.95
N TYR A 170 17.79 -10.22 5.70
CA TYR A 170 16.45 -9.80 6.13
C TYR A 170 16.20 -10.21 7.59
N GLU A 171 15.22 -9.56 8.20
CA GLU A 171 14.66 -9.91 9.50
C GLU A 171 13.13 -9.92 9.38
N ILE A 172 12.47 -10.97 9.87
CA ILE A 172 11.02 -10.95 10.11
C ILE A 172 10.81 -10.22 11.43
N VAL A 173 10.05 -9.12 11.41
CA VAL A 173 9.91 -8.23 12.55
C VAL A 173 8.47 -8.16 13.04
N ALA A 174 8.32 -7.92 14.33
CA ALA A 174 7.05 -7.65 14.99
C ALA A 174 7.13 -6.26 15.61
N ILE A 175 6.43 -5.30 15.03
CA ILE A 175 6.45 -3.89 15.41
C ILE A 175 5.45 -3.70 16.55
N PRO A 176 5.85 -3.20 17.74
CA PRO A 176 4.93 -2.97 18.85
C PRO A 176 3.77 -2.03 18.47
N TYR A 177 2.53 -2.45 18.76
CA TYR A 177 1.33 -1.69 18.41
C TYR A 177 0.21 -1.91 19.42
N GLY A 178 0.06 -0.99 20.38
CA GLY A 178 -0.89 -1.14 21.48
C GLY A 178 -0.63 -2.43 22.25
N ASN A 179 -1.62 -3.33 22.28
CA ASN A 179 -1.53 -4.65 22.94
C ASN A 179 -1.20 -5.80 21.96
N THR A 180 -0.84 -5.47 20.71
CA THR A 180 -0.49 -6.44 19.66
C THR A 180 0.81 -6.00 18.96
N THR A 181 1.13 -6.65 17.84
CA THR A 181 2.22 -6.27 16.95
C THR A 181 1.77 -6.22 15.50
N LEU A 182 2.33 -5.29 14.73
CA LEU A 182 2.23 -5.27 13.27
C LEU A 182 3.36 -6.13 12.67
N PRO A 183 3.06 -7.05 11.74
CA PRO A 183 4.10 -7.82 11.08
C PRO A 183 4.84 -6.95 10.06
N GLY A 184 6.11 -7.28 9.84
CA GLY A 184 6.93 -6.65 8.82
C GLY A 184 8.13 -7.48 8.41
N TYR A 185 8.75 -7.07 7.30
CA TYR A 185 10.08 -7.52 6.90
C TYR A 185 11.04 -6.32 6.87
N PHE A 186 12.20 -6.48 7.52
CA PHE A 186 13.28 -5.52 7.50
C PHE A 186 14.44 -6.04 6.66
N TYR A 187 14.63 -5.46 5.48
CA TYR A 187 15.69 -5.80 4.53
C TYR A 187 16.90 -4.90 4.74
N LYS A 188 18.09 -5.49 4.65
CA LYS A 188 19.35 -4.81 4.93
C LYS A 188 20.23 -4.81 3.69
N VAL A 189 20.92 -3.69 3.46
CA VAL A 189 21.91 -3.61 2.38
C VAL A 189 22.99 -4.67 2.55
N ASP A 190 23.43 -4.88 3.78
CA ASP A 190 24.46 -5.85 4.17
C ASP A 190 24.40 -6.12 5.69
N ASN A 191 25.27 -7.02 6.17
CA ASN A 191 25.43 -7.34 7.59
C ASN A 191 26.53 -6.52 8.29
N SER A 192 26.97 -5.39 7.74
CA SER A 192 28.06 -4.58 8.33
C SER A 192 27.67 -3.89 9.64
N GLY A 193 26.38 -3.77 9.93
CA GLY A 193 25.86 -3.00 11.07
C GLY A 193 26.01 -1.48 10.90
N ILE A 194 26.50 -1.00 9.76
CA ILE A 194 26.61 0.43 9.46
C ILE A 194 25.20 1.00 9.31
N PRO A 195 24.83 2.06 10.05
CA PRO A 195 23.52 2.69 9.91
C PRO A 195 23.26 3.16 8.48
N ARG A 196 22.14 2.73 7.89
CA ARG A 196 21.72 3.13 6.53
C ARG A 196 20.54 4.09 6.59
N ARG A 197 20.31 4.82 5.48
CA ARG A 197 19.03 5.50 5.27
C ARG A 197 17.92 4.46 5.24
N LEU A 198 16.73 4.82 5.70
CA LEU A 198 15.59 3.92 5.74
C LEU A 198 14.56 4.32 4.69
N LEU A 199 14.08 3.33 3.94
CA LEU A 199 12.85 3.41 3.18
C LEU A 199 11.80 2.55 3.90
N ILE A 200 10.69 3.15 4.28
CA ILE A 200 9.51 2.44 4.77
C ILE A 200 8.56 2.34 3.57
N VAL A 201 8.13 1.13 3.21
CA VAL A 201 7.16 0.89 2.13
C VAL A 201 5.91 0.27 2.74
N GLN A 202 4.75 0.83 2.42
CA GLN A 202 3.45 0.27 2.80
C GLN A 202 2.56 0.10 1.57
N THR A 203 1.74 -0.93 1.61
CA THR A 203 0.69 -1.17 0.61
C THR A 203 -0.56 -0.34 0.91
N GLY A 204 -1.60 -0.55 0.12
CA GLY A 204 -2.89 0.11 0.20
C GLY A 204 -4.00 -0.82 0.70
N PHE A 205 -5.02 -1.00 -0.11
CA PHE A 205 -6.29 -1.59 0.31
C PHE A 205 -6.21 -3.11 0.46
N ASP A 206 -5.76 -3.80 -0.59
CA ASP A 206 -5.82 -5.27 -0.72
C ASP A 206 -4.45 -5.97 -0.78
N GLY A 207 -3.35 -5.21 -0.77
CA GLY A 207 -2.01 -5.80 -0.86
C GLY A 207 -1.54 -6.45 0.44
N CYS A 208 -0.49 -7.26 0.33
CA CYS A 208 0.24 -7.83 1.46
C CYS A 208 1.70 -7.40 1.43
N GLN A 209 2.40 -7.55 2.56
CA GLN A 209 3.82 -7.16 2.65
C GLN A 209 4.72 -7.95 1.68
N GLU A 210 4.40 -9.21 1.35
CA GLU A 210 5.18 -10.04 0.43
C GLU A 210 5.21 -9.44 -0.98
N GLU A 211 4.11 -8.81 -1.41
CA GLU A 211 4.04 -8.10 -2.69
C GLU A 211 4.93 -6.85 -2.74
N LEU A 212 5.37 -6.33 -1.59
CA LEU A 212 6.25 -5.17 -1.52
C LEU A 212 7.72 -5.53 -1.75
N HIS A 213 8.05 -6.81 -1.89
CA HIS A 213 9.43 -7.29 -2.04
C HIS A 213 10.18 -6.65 -3.23
N PRO A 214 9.63 -6.56 -4.45
CA PRO A 214 10.32 -5.90 -5.57
C PRO A 214 10.71 -4.45 -5.26
N TYR A 215 9.81 -3.72 -4.60
CA TYR A 215 10.03 -2.33 -4.18
C TYR A 215 11.14 -2.24 -3.12
N ALA A 216 11.14 -3.18 -2.18
CA ALA A 216 12.20 -3.27 -1.19
C ALA A 216 13.57 -3.55 -1.83
N MET A 217 13.63 -4.46 -2.80
CA MET A 217 14.88 -4.76 -3.52
C MET A 217 15.42 -3.55 -4.27
N GLU A 218 14.56 -2.70 -4.85
CA GLU A 218 14.99 -1.45 -5.47
C GLU A 218 15.57 -0.44 -4.45
N GLY A 219 15.02 -0.39 -3.23
CA GLY A 219 15.59 0.39 -2.13
C GLY A 219 16.98 -0.12 -1.72
N ILE A 220 17.11 -1.44 -1.57
CA ILE A 220 18.36 -2.13 -1.22
C ILE A 220 19.45 -1.84 -2.26
N ARG A 221 19.12 -1.95 -3.56
CA ARG A 221 20.03 -1.62 -4.68
C ARG A 221 20.54 -0.18 -4.65
N ARG A 222 19.81 0.73 -4.01
CA ARG A 222 20.17 2.16 -3.84
C ARG A 222 20.83 2.45 -2.48
N GLY A 223 21.12 1.43 -1.68
CA GLY A 223 21.81 1.56 -0.40
C GLY A 223 20.91 1.98 0.76
N TYR A 224 19.59 1.77 0.65
CA TYR A 224 18.65 1.93 1.76
C TYR A 224 18.44 0.60 2.47
N ASN A 225 18.40 0.60 3.81
CA ASN A 225 17.66 -0.45 4.50
C ASN A 225 16.18 -0.21 4.23
N VAL A 226 15.39 -1.27 4.16
CA VAL A 226 13.96 -1.17 3.85
C VAL A 226 13.13 -1.85 4.91
N LEU A 227 12.10 -1.18 5.39
CA LEU A 227 11.06 -1.76 6.25
C LEU A 227 9.76 -1.83 5.45
N THR A 228 9.22 -3.03 5.31
CA THR A 228 7.83 -3.26 4.87
C THR A 228 7.00 -3.68 6.08
N PHE A 229 5.73 -3.31 6.12
CA PHE A 229 4.83 -3.70 7.20
C PHE A 229 3.37 -3.75 6.73
N GLU A 230 2.54 -4.43 7.50
CA GLU A 230 1.09 -4.44 7.35
C GLU A 230 0.44 -3.72 8.53
N GLY A 231 -0.45 -2.77 8.26
CA GLY A 231 -1.22 -2.05 9.27
C GLY A 231 -2.63 -2.64 9.47
N PRO A 232 -3.42 -2.05 10.38
CA PRO A 232 -4.85 -2.34 10.50
C PRO A 232 -5.57 -2.31 9.15
N GLY A 233 -6.36 -3.34 8.85
CA GLY A 233 -7.05 -3.52 7.56
C GLY A 233 -6.23 -4.20 6.46
N GLN A 234 -4.96 -4.54 6.71
CA GLN A 234 -4.07 -5.10 5.68
C GLN A 234 -3.58 -6.50 6.07
N GLY A 235 -3.43 -7.37 5.07
CA GLY A 235 -2.70 -8.64 5.20
C GLY A 235 -3.07 -9.50 6.40
N GLU A 236 -2.06 -9.91 7.19
CA GLU A 236 -2.19 -10.68 8.42
C GLU A 236 -3.05 -9.96 9.48
N VAL A 237 -2.97 -8.63 9.54
CA VAL A 237 -3.59 -7.83 10.59
C VAL A 237 -5.12 -7.88 10.48
N ILE A 238 -5.67 -7.90 9.26
CA ILE A 238 -7.11 -8.11 9.06
C ILE A 238 -7.49 -9.60 9.05
N ARG A 239 -6.69 -10.45 8.38
CA ARG A 239 -7.02 -11.88 8.18
C ARG A 239 -6.94 -12.71 9.47
N VAL A 240 -5.95 -12.42 10.33
CA VAL A 240 -5.64 -13.22 11.53
C VAL A 240 -5.92 -12.45 12.82
N GLN A 241 -5.52 -11.18 12.89
CA GLN A 241 -5.74 -10.37 14.10
C GLN A 241 -7.13 -9.72 14.14
N HIS A 242 -7.85 -9.71 13.02
CA HIS A 242 -9.18 -9.10 12.87
C HIS A 242 -9.23 -7.62 13.27
N ILE A 243 -8.15 -6.87 12.96
CA ILE A 243 -8.08 -5.44 13.24
C ILE A 243 -8.37 -4.69 11.93
N PRO A 244 -9.53 -4.02 11.80
CA PRO A 244 -9.93 -3.32 10.58
C PRO A 244 -9.18 -2.00 10.38
N PHE A 245 -9.31 -1.43 9.18
CA PHE A 245 -8.79 -0.10 8.86
C PHE A 245 -9.26 0.95 9.87
N ARG A 246 -8.42 1.97 10.06
CA ARG A 246 -8.70 3.17 10.85
C ARG A 246 -8.39 4.42 10.05
N ALA A 247 -9.18 5.47 10.26
CA ALA A 247 -9.06 6.72 9.50
C ALA A 247 -7.86 7.59 9.94
N ASP A 248 -7.40 7.43 11.17
CA ASP A 248 -6.33 8.20 11.80
C ASP A 248 -4.97 7.48 11.68
N TRP A 249 -4.49 7.33 10.44
CA TRP A 249 -3.30 6.56 10.08
C TRP A 249 -1.99 7.06 10.71
N GLU A 250 -1.96 8.30 11.24
CA GLU A 250 -0.87 8.78 12.09
C GLU A 250 -0.60 7.87 13.29
N ASN A 251 -1.65 7.25 13.84
CA ASN A 251 -1.52 6.31 14.95
C ASN A 251 -0.95 4.95 14.54
N VAL A 252 -0.81 4.67 13.24
CA VAL A 252 -0.12 3.50 12.69
C VAL A 252 1.33 3.82 12.37
N ILE A 253 1.56 4.95 11.69
CA ILE A 253 2.89 5.35 11.24
C ILE A 253 3.82 5.71 12.40
N ILE A 254 3.33 6.38 13.44
CA ILE A 254 4.17 6.77 14.58
C ILE A 254 4.84 5.55 15.25
N PRO A 255 4.11 4.47 15.64
CA PRO A 255 4.73 3.24 16.16
C PRO A 255 5.72 2.56 15.22
N VAL A 256 5.44 2.55 13.90
CA VAL A 256 6.35 2.00 12.89
C VAL A 256 7.66 2.79 12.83
N VAL A 257 7.57 4.12 12.87
CA VAL A 257 8.74 5.00 12.89
C VAL A 257 9.47 4.92 14.24
N ASP A 258 8.77 4.76 15.36
CA ASP A 258 9.39 4.54 16.67
C ASP A 258 10.22 3.25 16.70
N TYR A 259 9.65 2.14 16.22
CA TYR A 259 10.37 0.88 16.06
C TYR A 259 11.61 1.07 15.20
N ALA A 260 11.46 1.66 14.01
CA ALA A 260 12.54 1.78 13.05
C ALA A 260 13.65 2.74 13.54
N ALA A 261 13.29 3.86 14.16
CA ALA A 261 14.24 4.79 14.77
C ALA A 261 14.95 4.19 15.99
N GLY A 262 14.32 3.23 16.68
CA GLY A 262 14.94 2.48 17.78
C GLY A 262 16.10 1.58 17.33
N ARG A 263 16.15 1.22 16.05
CA ARG A 263 17.18 0.29 15.54
C ARG A 263 18.56 0.94 15.43
N PRO A 264 19.65 0.22 15.76
CA PRO A 264 21.01 0.73 15.66
C PRO A 264 21.52 0.82 14.21
N ASP A 265 20.93 0.06 13.28
CA ASP A 265 21.30 0.00 11.87
C ASP A 265 20.49 0.98 10.99
N VAL A 266 19.75 1.92 11.61
CA VAL A 266 18.95 2.95 10.93
C VAL A 266 19.45 4.35 11.27
N ARG A 267 19.59 5.18 10.23
CA ARG A 267 19.78 6.62 10.36
C ARG A 267 18.47 7.32 10.68
N ARG A 268 18.30 7.72 11.94
CA ARG A 268 17.09 8.39 12.46
C ARG A 268 16.73 9.69 11.74
N ASP A 269 17.71 10.36 11.13
CA ASP A 269 17.56 11.63 10.41
C ASP A 269 17.23 11.46 8.91
N SER A 270 17.06 10.22 8.44
CA SER A 270 16.94 9.89 7.02
C SER A 270 15.95 8.76 6.76
N ILE A 271 14.70 8.98 7.18
CA ILE A 271 13.57 8.07 6.96
C ILE A 271 12.74 8.58 5.77
N THR A 272 12.50 7.72 4.79
CA THR A 272 11.60 7.96 3.65
C THR A 272 10.38 7.07 3.80
N LEU A 273 9.18 7.60 3.53
CA LEU A 273 7.94 6.82 3.51
C LEU A 273 7.42 6.73 2.07
N TRP A 274 7.10 5.53 1.61
CA TRP A 274 6.44 5.28 0.33
C TRP A 274 5.13 4.53 0.56
N GLY A 275 4.02 5.15 0.21
CA GLY A 275 2.71 4.52 0.23
C GLY A 275 2.19 4.22 -1.18
N ILE A 276 1.80 2.96 -1.40
CA ILE A 276 1.33 2.46 -2.70
C ILE A 276 -0.19 2.26 -2.68
N SER A 277 -0.89 2.55 -3.79
CA SER A 277 -2.34 2.49 -3.95
C SER A 277 -3.07 3.36 -2.90
N LEU A 278 -4.00 2.81 -2.10
CA LEU A 278 -4.58 3.49 -0.92
C LEU A 278 -3.49 3.98 0.05
N GLY A 279 -2.31 3.36 0.05
CA GLY A 279 -1.12 3.83 0.75
C GLY A 279 -0.71 5.24 0.35
N GLY A 280 -1.00 5.69 -0.88
CA GLY A 280 -0.78 7.06 -1.34
C GLY A 280 -1.72 8.10 -0.73
N TYR A 281 -2.79 7.68 -0.04
CA TYR A 281 -3.58 8.51 0.88
C TYR A 281 -3.06 8.38 2.32
N LEU A 282 -2.83 7.14 2.77
CA LEU A 282 -2.44 6.81 4.13
C LEU A 282 -1.06 7.37 4.51
N ALA A 283 -0.08 7.33 3.59
CA ALA A 283 1.28 7.79 3.84
C ALA A 283 1.35 9.31 4.05
N PRO A 284 0.76 10.18 3.20
CA PRO A 284 0.63 11.60 3.50
C PRO A 284 -0.09 11.88 4.81
N ARG A 285 -1.18 11.15 5.11
CA ARG A 285 -1.91 11.31 6.37
C ARG A 285 -1.00 11.06 7.58
N GLY A 286 -0.24 9.97 7.57
CA GLY A 286 0.70 9.69 8.66
C GLY A 286 1.87 10.67 8.72
N ALA A 287 2.47 11.00 7.57
CA ALA A 287 3.60 11.94 7.49
C ALA A 287 3.26 13.35 7.97
N ALA A 288 1.99 13.78 7.88
CA ALA A 288 1.54 15.06 8.42
C ALA A 288 1.71 15.20 9.94
N TYR A 289 1.87 14.08 10.67
CA TYR A 289 2.01 14.04 12.14
C TYR A 289 3.35 13.45 12.60
N GLU A 290 4.21 13.03 11.68
CA GLU A 290 5.46 12.34 12.00
C GLU A 290 6.68 13.07 11.37
N PRO A 291 7.28 14.04 12.09
CA PRO A 291 8.31 14.92 11.53
C PRO A 291 9.65 14.23 11.23
N ARG A 292 9.87 12.98 11.70
CA ARG A 292 11.07 12.21 11.36
C ARG A 292 11.06 11.70 9.92
N ILE A 293 9.90 11.65 9.27
CA ILE A 293 9.81 11.33 7.84
C ILE A 293 10.34 12.52 7.04
N ARG A 294 11.46 12.29 6.34
CA ARG A 294 12.20 13.34 5.65
C ARG A 294 11.91 13.44 4.15
N ALA A 295 11.34 12.38 3.58
CA ALA A 295 10.84 12.30 2.22
C ALA A 295 9.60 11.40 2.17
N LEU A 296 8.68 11.74 1.26
CA LEU A 296 7.40 11.05 1.09
C LEU A 296 7.16 10.77 -0.39
N VAL A 297 6.73 9.55 -0.70
CA VAL A 297 6.25 9.12 -2.01
C VAL A 297 4.81 8.63 -1.86
N ALA A 298 3.90 9.20 -2.65
CA ALA A 298 2.50 8.82 -2.68
C ALA A 298 2.17 8.28 -4.09
N ASP A 299 1.85 6.99 -4.20
CA ASP A 299 1.88 6.25 -5.46
C ASP A 299 0.66 5.34 -5.64
N ALA A 300 -0.45 5.77 -6.21
CA ALA A 300 -0.74 7.12 -6.65
C ALA A 300 -1.22 7.99 -5.47
N GLY A 301 -0.83 9.26 -5.47
CA GLY A 301 -1.31 10.22 -4.49
C GLY A 301 -2.82 10.42 -4.59
N THR A 302 -3.52 10.24 -3.47
CA THR A 302 -4.97 10.46 -3.39
C THR A 302 -5.27 11.42 -2.24
N TYR A 303 -5.98 12.50 -2.53
CA TYR A 303 -6.35 13.51 -1.54
C TYR A 303 -7.63 13.11 -0.77
N ASP A 304 -8.62 12.59 -1.51
CA ASP A 304 -9.95 12.30 -0.96
C ASP A 304 -10.46 10.94 -1.49
N ILE A 305 -10.44 9.94 -0.62
CA ILE A 305 -10.93 8.59 -0.92
C ILE A 305 -12.47 8.54 -0.96
N GLY A 306 -13.15 9.40 -0.19
CA GLY A 306 -14.61 9.48 -0.20
C GLY A 306 -15.13 9.97 -1.55
N GLN A 307 -14.43 10.93 -2.17
CA GLN A 307 -14.73 11.39 -3.53
C GLN A 307 -14.52 10.27 -4.57
N ASN A 308 -13.44 9.48 -4.45
CA ASN A 308 -13.22 8.33 -5.33
C ASN A 308 -14.35 7.30 -5.22
N LEU A 309 -14.79 6.99 -4.00
CA LEU A 309 -15.92 6.09 -3.76
C LEU A 309 -17.21 6.64 -4.39
N LEU A 310 -17.51 7.92 -4.17
CA LEU A 310 -18.67 8.58 -4.75
C LEU A 310 -18.65 8.52 -6.28
N GLU A 311 -17.53 8.86 -6.91
CA GLU A 311 -17.39 8.82 -8.37
C GLU A 311 -17.49 7.38 -8.92
N GLY A 312 -16.99 6.39 -8.18
CA GLY A 312 -17.21 4.97 -8.49
C GLY A 312 -18.69 4.61 -8.50
N MET A 313 -19.41 4.96 -7.42
CA MET A 313 -20.86 4.71 -7.34
C MET A 313 -21.65 5.44 -8.42
N LYS A 314 -21.24 6.65 -8.83
CA LYS A 314 -21.87 7.38 -9.93
C LYS A 314 -21.72 6.66 -11.27
N ARG A 315 -20.56 6.06 -11.53
CA ARG A 315 -20.30 5.32 -12.78
C ARG A 315 -21.08 4.01 -12.84
N SER A 316 -21.15 3.27 -11.72
CA SER A 316 -21.88 2.00 -11.64
C SER A 316 -23.41 2.17 -11.72
N GLY A 317 -23.91 3.40 -11.56
CA GLY A 317 -25.35 3.70 -11.56
C GLY A 317 -26.02 3.34 -10.23
N GLY A 318 -27.35 3.50 -10.17
CA GLY A 318 -28.14 3.20 -8.97
C GLY A 318 -28.47 4.42 -8.09
N PRO A 319 -28.90 4.21 -6.82
CA PRO A 319 -29.45 5.27 -5.97
C PRO A 319 -28.48 6.42 -5.71
N ALA A 320 -27.17 6.13 -5.68
CA ALA A 320 -26.11 7.11 -5.44
C ALA A 320 -25.71 7.91 -6.70
N ALA A 321 -26.24 7.59 -7.88
CA ALA A 321 -25.75 8.15 -9.14
C ALA A 321 -25.87 9.68 -9.27
N ASN A 322 -26.81 10.28 -8.54
CA ASN A 322 -27.01 11.74 -8.52
C ASN A 322 -26.77 12.37 -7.14
N MET A 323 -26.21 11.61 -6.19
CA MET A 323 -25.95 12.12 -4.84
C MET A 323 -24.69 13.00 -4.83
N THR A 324 -24.74 14.04 -4.01
CA THR A 324 -23.55 14.74 -3.51
C THR A 324 -22.86 13.90 -2.43
N GLU A 325 -21.61 14.22 -2.12
CA GLU A 325 -20.89 13.55 -1.03
C GLU A 325 -21.65 13.68 0.30
N ARG A 326 -22.25 14.84 0.55
CA ARG A 326 -23.04 15.08 1.75
C ARG A 326 -24.28 14.21 1.81
N GLU A 327 -25.01 14.07 0.70
CA GLU A 327 -26.20 13.20 0.63
C GLU A 327 -25.81 11.73 0.79
N LEU A 328 -24.69 11.29 0.21
CA LEU A 328 -24.16 9.94 0.40
C LEU A 328 -23.84 9.68 1.88
N GLN A 329 -23.15 10.62 2.53
CA GLN A 329 -22.84 10.53 3.97
C GLN A 329 -24.10 10.57 4.84
N GLU A 330 -25.09 11.40 4.48
CA GLU A 330 -26.37 11.47 5.19
C GLU A 330 -27.16 10.16 5.02
N TRP A 331 -27.18 9.56 3.83
CA TRP A 331 -27.81 8.25 3.59
C TRP A 331 -27.15 7.14 4.40
N LEU A 332 -25.81 7.04 4.36
CA LEU A 332 -25.04 6.08 5.16
C LEU A 332 -25.34 6.19 6.66
N LYS A 333 -25.57 7.42 7.17
CA LYS A 333 -25.84 7.67 8.59
C LYS A 333 -27.32 7.47 8.97
N SER A 334 -28.23 7.83 8.09
CA SER A 334 -29.68 7.86 8.38
C SER A 334 -30.38 6.53 8.10
N ASP A 335 -29.92 5.78 7.11
CA ASP A 335 -30.45 4.45 6.77
C ASP A 335 -29.34 3.49 6.30
N PRO A 336 -28.49 3.00 7.24
CA PRO A 336 -27.40 2.08 6.90
C PRO A 336 -27.89 0.76 6.29
N ALA A 337 -29.11 0.32 6.62
CA ALA A 337 -29.65 -0.94 6.09
C ALA A 337 -29.95 -0.82 4.60
N SER A 338 -30.61 0.27 4.19
CA SER A 338 -30.87 0.58 2.78
C SER A 338 -29.56 0.79 2.01
N PHE A 339 -28.61 1.54 2.59
CA PHE A 339 -27.27 1.71 2.01
C PHE A 339 -26.60 0.37 1.74
N ASN A 340 -26.50 -0.49 2.75
CA ASN A 340 -25.86 -1.79 2.61
C ASN A 340 -26.58 -2.71 1.61
N SER A 341 -27.91 -2.63 1.52
CA SER A 341 -28.68 -3.39 0.52
C SER A 341 -28.34 -2.96 -0.90
N ALA A 342 -28.30 -1.65 -1.16
CA ALA A 342 -27.96 -1.11 -2.47
C ALA A 342 -26.52 -1.48 -2.89
N ILE A 343 -25.57 -1.40 -1.97
CA ILE A 343 -24.19 -1.84 -2.25
C ILE A 343 -24.14 -3.32 -2.61
N ARG A 344 -24.82 -4.20 -1.86
CA ARG A 344 -24.88 -5.64 -2.18
C ARG A 344 -25.49 -5.92 -3.55
N GLU A 345 -26.51 -5.17 -3.96
CA GLU A 345 -27.09 -5.28 -5.30
C GLU A 345 -26.09 -4.89 -6.39
N MET A 346 -25.33 -3.81 -6.19
CA MET A 346 -24.29 -3.38 -7.14
C MET A 346 -23.15 -4.42 -7.23
N MET A 347 -22.70 -4.95 -6.10
CA MET A 347 -21.65 -5.99 -6.05
C MET A 347 -22.04 -7.26 -6.80
N ALA A 348 -23.33 -7.57 -6.92
CA ALA A 348 -23.80 -8.75 -7.66
C ALA A 348 -23.66 -8.59 -9.19
N ALA A 349 -23.51 -7.37 -9.69
CA ALA A 349 -23.45 -7.06 -11.11
C ALA A 349 -22.11 -6.48 -11.58
N ASP A 350 -21.25 -6.03 -10.66
CA ASP A 350 -20.02 -5.30 -10.97
C ASP A 350 -18.86 -5.76 -10.08
N THR A 351 -17.83 -6.35 -10.71
CA THR A 351 -16.66 -6.93 -10.04
C THR A 351 -15.81 -5.86 -9.33
N GLY A 352 -15.72 -4.65 -9.86
CA GLY A 352 -15.01 -3.54 -9.23
C GLY A 352 -15.70 -3.02 -7.97
N THR A 353 -17.03 -2.90 -7.99
CA THR A 353 -17.83 -2.57 -6.82
C THR A 353 -17.72 -3.67 -5.77
N ARG A 354 -17.69 -4.93 -6.20
CA ARG A 354 -17.43 -6.07 -5.33
C ARG A 354 -16.06 -5.97 -4.66
N TRP A 355 -15.00 -5.72 -5.42
CA TRP A 355 -13.66 -5.50 -4.88
C TRP A 355 -13.62 -4.37 -3.84
N MET A 356 -14.21 -3.19 -4.12
CA MET A 356 -14.20 -2.05 -3.18
C MET A 356 -14.86 -2.33 -1.81
N ASN A 357 -15.67 -3.39 -1.68
CA ASN A 357 -16.49 -3.62 -0.49
C ASN A 357 -16.24 -4.97 0.20
N GLU A 358 -15.47 -5.88 -0.40
CA GLU A 358 -15.25 -7.22 0.16
C GLU A 358 -13.88 -7.44 0.81
N GLN A 359 -12.86 -6.64 0.47
CA GLN A 359 -11.44 -6.88 0.86
C GLN A 359 -11.14 -6.75 2.35
#